data_AF-A0A535C9S0-F1
#
_entry.id   AF-A0A535C9S0-F1
#
_cell.length_a   1.000
_cell.length_b   1.000
_cell.length_c   1.000
_cell.angle_alpha   90.00
_cell.angle_beta   90.00
_cell.angle_gamma   90.00
#
_symmetry.space_group_name_H-M   'P 1'
#
loop_
_entity.id
_entity.type
_entity.pdbx_description
1 polymer ?
#
loop_
_entity_poly.entity_id
_entity_poly.type
_entity_poly.pdbx_seq_one_letter_code
_entity_poly.pdbx_strand_id
1 'polypeptide(L)'
;MTNSPPAPPPSLPDFVERNRAELERMHAIVERLDDEELIRPVNESWTVAGVLGHVAFWDGRALFLAEKLSRGAPFTPSDEEPEDVDWINDANRPLIHAIAPRRAAE
;
A
#
# COMPACT_ATOMS: atom_id res chain seq x y z
N MET A 1 -19.31 -17.25 21.50
CA MET A 1 -17.99 -16.73 21.13
C MET A 1 -18.06 -15.22 21.30
N THR A 2 -17.44 -14.67 22.34
CA THR A 2 -17.47 -13.24 22.63
C THR A 2 -16.36 -12.58 21.81
N ASN A 3 -16.72 -11.82 20.77
CA ASN A 3 -15.76 -11.01 20.04
C ASN A 3 -15.28 -9.90 20.99
N SER A 4 -14.01 -9.97 21.41
CA SER A 4 -13.37 -8.85 22.12
C SER A 4 -13.41 -7.61 21.23
N PRO A 5 -13.59 -6.41 21.80
CA PRO A 5 -13.49 -5.18 21.04
C PRO A 5 -12.09 -5.08 20.41
N PRO A 6 -11.98 -4.50 19.20
CA PRO A 6 -10.68 -4.26 18.57
C PRO A 6 -9.81 -3.41 19.49
N ALA A 7 -8.50 -3.65 19.44
CA ALA A 7 -7.55 -2.85 20.20
C ALA A 7 -7.73 -1.35 19.86
N PRO A 8 -7.60 -0.45 20.85
CA PRO A 8 -7.67 0.97 20.58
C PRO A 8 -6.60 1.35 19.55
N PRO A 9 -6.88 2.31 18.65
CA PRO A 9 -5.90 2.74 17.67
C PRO A 9 -4.64 3.24 18.40
N PRO A 10 -3.45 2.98 17.81
CA PRO A 10 -2.20 3.50 18.37
C PRO A 10 -2.28 5.03 18.51
N SER A 11 -1.62 5.58 19.53
CA SER A 11 -1.54 7.03 19.70
C SER A 11 -0.90 7.70 18.48
N LEU A 12 -1.27 8.95 18.17
CA LEU A 12 -0.77 9.66 16.98
C LEU A 12 0.77 9.61 16.80
N PRO A 13 1.59 9.79 17.86
CA PRO A 13 3.05 9.66 17.72
C PRO A 13 3.52 8.23 17.42
N ASP A 14 2.81 7.20 17.88
CA ASP A 14 3.22 5.80 17.74
C ASP A 14 3.17 5.33 16.28
N PHE A 15 2.08 5.63 15.55
CA PHE A 15 1.97 5.16 14.17
C PHE A 15 2.91 5.89 13.21
N VAL A 16 3.22 7.17 13.45
CA VAL A 16 4.15 7.94 12.59
C VAL A 16 5.55 7.35 12.68
N GLU A 17 6.02 7.06 13.90
CA GLU A 17 7.32 6.43 14.11
C GLU A 17 7.37 5.01 13.52
N ARG A 18 6.29 4.23 13.68
CA ARG A 18 6.19 2.89 13.09
C ARG A 18 6.17 2.91 11.57
N ASN A 19 5.41 3.81 10.96
CA ASN A 19 5.38 3.97 9.51
C ASN A 19 6.75 4.36 8.97
N ARG A 20 7.47 5.25 9.66
CA ARG A 20 8.85 5.61 9.29
C ARG A 20 9.78 4.40 9.36
N ALA A 21 9.74 3.64 10.45
CA ALA A 21 10.58 2.46 10.62
C ALA A 21 10.31 1.38 9.55
N GLU A 22 9.04 1.13 9.20
CA GLU A 22 8.71 0.17 8.14
C GLU A 22 9.07 0.68 6.74
N LEU A 23 8.95 1.99 6.48
CA LEU A 23 9.40 2.59 5.23
C LEU A 23 10.92 2.46 5.06
N GLU A 24 11.69 2.77 6.11
CA GLU A 24 13.15 2.59 6.12
C GLU A 24 13.53 1.12 5.88
N ARG A 25 12.81 0.18 6.51
CA ARG A 25 13.01 -1.26 6.30
C ARG A 25 12.72 -1.67 4.85
N MET A 26 11.67 -1.12 4.25
CA MET A 26 11.30 -1.37 2.86
C MET A 26 12.37 -0.84 1.91
N HIS A 27 12.86 0.38 2.11
CA HIS A 27 13.96 0.94 1.32
C HIS A 27 15.24 0.09 1.41
N ALA A 28 15.62 -0.33 2.62
CA ALA A 28 16.79 -1.18 2.81
C ALA A 28 16.67 -2.55 2.11
N ILE A 29 15.45 -3.06 1.92
CA ILE A 29 15.21 -4.25 1.09
C ILE A 29 15.39 -3.91 -0.38
N VAL A 30 14.72 -2.87 -0.89
CA VAL A 30 14.76 -2.46 -2.30
C VAL A 30 16.18 -2.17 -2.78
N GLU A 31 17.00 -1.50 -1.96
CA GLU A 31 18.40 -1.18 -2.26
C GLU A 31 19.26 -2.41 -2.51
N ARG A 32 18.88 -3.57 -1.94
CA ARG A 32 19.63 -4.82 -2.06
C ARG A 32 19.18 -5.70 -3.20
N LEU A 33 18.01 -5.44 -3.79
CA LEU A 33 17.45 -6.23 -4.88
C LEU A 33 17.98 -5.76 -6.21
N ASP A 34 18.49 -6.69 -7.02
CA ASP A 34 18.79 -6.41 -8.43
C ASP A 34 17.54 -6.49 -9.32
N ASP A 35 17.67 -6.14 -10.60
CA ASP A 35 16.55 -6.11 -11.54
C ASP A 35 15.97 -7.51 -11.82
N GLU A 36 16.78 -8.58 -11.73
CA GLU A 36 16.30 -9.96 -11.89
C GLU A 36 15.48 -10.39 -10.67
N GLU A 37 15.86 -9.95 -9.47
CA GLU A 37 15.12 -10.21 -8.24
C GLU A 37 13.79 -9.47 -8.22
N LEU A 38 13.75 -8.24 -8.74
CA LEU A 38 12.53 -7.43 -8.83
C LEU A 38 11.45 -8.05 -9.73
N ILE A 39 11.84 -8.83 -10.74
CA ILE A 39 10.89 -9.52 -11.63
C ILE A 39 10.49 -10.92 -11.13
N ARG A 40 11.05 -11.41 -10.02
CA ARG A 40 10.70 -12.73 -9.50
C ARG A 40 9.22 -12.78 -9.11
N PRO A 41 8.49 -13.85 -9.45
CA PRO A 41 7.11 -14.03 -9.04
C PRO A 41 7.05 -14.27 -7.52
N VAL A 42 6.16 -13.53 -6.84
CA VAL A 42 5.74 -13.77 -5.45
C VAL A 42 4.57 -14.75 -5.42
N ASN A 43 3.72 -14.72 -6.46
CA ASN A 43 2.66 -15.68 -6.74
C ASN A 43 2.34 -15.67 -8.25
N GLU A 44 1.23 -16.30 -8.64
CA GLU A 44 0.81 -16.42 -10.05
C GLU A 44 0.53 -15.06 -10.74
N SER A 45 0.23 -14.01 -9.96
CA SER A 45 -0.20 -12.71 -10.49
C SER A 45 0.81 -11.59 -10.24
N TRP A 46 1.67 -11.71 -9.24
CA TRP A 46 2.50 -10.61 -8.74
C TRP A 46 3.99 -10.95 -8.77
N THR A 47 4.79 -9.99 -9.23
CA THR A 47 6.24 -9.96 -9.04
C THR A 47 6.59 -9.18 -7.77
N VAL A 48 7.85 -9.23 -7.31
CA VAL A 48 8.32 -8.40 -6.19
C VAL A 48 8.06 -6.92 -6.45
N ALA A 49 8.46 -6.41 -7.61
CA ALA A 49 8.19 -5.02 -8.01
C ALA A 49 6.68 -4.73 -8.12
N GLY A 50 5.89 -5.70 -8.58
CA GLY A 50 4.44 -5.58 -8.63
C GLY A 50 3.82 -5.38 -7.23
N VAL A 51 4.28 -6.12 -6.23
CA VAL A 51 3.81 -5.95 -4.84
C VAL A 51 4.21 -4.58 -4.29
N LEU A 52 5.42 -4.09 -4.57
CA LEU A 52 5.85 -2.76 -4.13
C LEU A 52 5.01 -1.65 -4.77
N GLY A 53 4.76 -1.74 -6.07
CA GLY A 53 3.84 -0.83 -6.77
C GLY A 53 2.40 -0.93 -6.25
N HIS A 54 1.97 -2.11 -5.80
CA HIS A 54 0.67 -2.30 -5.17
C HIS A 54 0.57 -1.60 -3.81
N VAL A 55 1.63 -1.65 -3.00
CA VAL A 55 1.73 -0.87 -1.75
C VAL A 55 1.63 0.63 -2.05
N ALA A 56 2.37 1.12 -3.05
CA ALA A 56 2.34 2.53 -3.44
C ALA A 56 0.94 2.98 -3.91
N PHE A 57 0.19 2.13 -4.61
CA PHE A 57 -1.20 2.42 -4.99
C PHE A 57 -2.09 2.65 -3.74
N TRP A 58 -2.02 1.78 -2.74
CA TRP A 58 -2.81 1.92 -1.52
C TRP A 58 -2.35 3.09 -0.65
N ASP A 59 -1.05 3.40 -0.63
CA ASP A 59 -0.51 4.60 0.01
C ASP A 59 -1.06 5.88 -0.66
N GLY A 60 -1.12 5.92 -2.00
CA GLY A 60 -1.73 7.01 -2.75
C GLY A 60 -3.21 7.22 -2.40
N ARG A 61 -3.97 6.15 -2.19
CA ARG A 61 -5.35 6.25 -1.68
C ARG A 61 -5.39 6.82 -0.27
N ALA A 62 -4.52 6.36 0.65
CA ALA A 62 -4.46 6.89 2.01
C ALA A 62 -4.13 8.39 2.00
N LEU A 63 -3.20 8.83 1.16
CA LEU A 63 -2.85 10.22 0.96
C LEU A 63 -4.06 11.04 0.45
N PHE A 64 -4.78 10.54 -0.54
CA PHE A 64 -6.00 11.20 -1.04
C PHE A 64 -7.02 11.45 0.07
N LEU A 65 -7.28 10.45 0.93
CA LEU A 65 -8.20 10.57 2.06
C LEU A 65 -7.67 11.51 3.14
N ALA A 66 -6.37 11.47 3.44
CA ALA A 66 -5.72 12.37 4.40
C ALA A 66 -5.78 13.83 3.94
N GLU A 67 -5.59 14.10 2.65
CA GLU A 67 -5.76 15.43 2.08
C GLU A 67 -7.22 15.90 2.14
N LYS A 68 -8.16 15.01 1.82
CA LYS A 68 -9.60 15.30 1.92
C LYS A 68 -9.97 15.72 3.34
N LEU A 69 -9.49 14.97 4.34
CA LEU A 69 -9.65 15.30 5.75
C LEU A 69 -9.01 16.66 6.10
N SER A 70 -7.78 16.90 5.66
CA SER A 70 -7.04 18.15 5.92
C SER A 70 -7.74 19.38 5.34
N ARG A 71 -8.48 19.23 4.23
CA ARG A 71 -9.31 20.27 3.61
C ARG A 71 -10.67 20.46 4.28
N GLY A 72 -11.02 19.63 5.27
CA GLY A 72 -12.34 19.65 5.92
C GLY A 72 -13.49 19.22 5.01
N ALA A 73 -13.20 18.52 3.91
CA ALA A 73 -14.23 18.03 3.00
C ALA A 73 -14.96 16.82 3.62
N PRO A 74 -16.29 16.73 3.47
CA PRO A 74 -17.05 15.63 4.05
C PRO A 74 -16.71 14.30 3.36
N PHE A 75 -16.56 13.24 4.15
CA PHE A 75 -16.58 11.88 3.63
C PHE A 75 -17.98 11.52 3.16
N THR A 76 -18.02 10.69 2.12
CA THR A 76 -19.20 10.21 1.42
C THR A 76 -19.13 8.69 1.33
N PRO A 77 -20.24 7.99 1.05
CA PRO A 77 -20.21 6.53 0.88
C PRO A 77 -19.22 6.03 -0.18
N SER A 78 -18.84 6.86 -1.17
CA SER A 78 -17.82 6.48 -2.17
C SER A 78 -16.38 6.55 -1.66
N ASP A 79 -16.11 7.12 -0.49
CA ASP A 79 -14.78 7.11 0.12
C ASP A 79 -14.52 5.85 0.96
N GLU A 80 -15.59 5.14 1.33
CA GLU A 80 -15.51 3.89 2.06
C GLU A 80 -14.79 2.84 1.22
N GLU A 81 -13.90 2.08 1.86
CA GLU A 81 -13.30 0.93 1.22
C GLU A 81 -14.37 -0.15 1.03
N PRO A 82 -14.54 -0.69 -0.18
CA PRO A 82 -15.40 -1.86 -0.38
C PRO A 82 -14.90 -3.04 0.44
N GLU A 83 -15.81 -3.90 0.91
CA GLU A 83 -15.42 -5.16 1.59
C GLU A 83 -14.60 -6.09 0.68
N ASP A 84 -14.91 -6.07 -0.62
CA ASP A 84 -14.20 -6.81 -1.66
C ASP A 84 -13.45 -5.83 -2.58
N VAL A 85 -12.13 -5.87 -2.48
CA VAL A 85 -11.20 -5.03 -3.24
C VAL A 85 -10.55 -5.79 -4.41
N ASP A 86 -10.92 -7.04 -4.68
CA ASP A 86 -10.24 -7.88 -5.68
C ASP A 86 -10.32 -7.26 -7.07
N TRP A 87 -11.48 -6.72 -7.45
CA TRP A 87 -11.64 -6.06 -8.75
C TRP A 87 -10.79 -4.78 -8.87
N ILE A 88 -10.54 -4.06 -7.76
CA ILE A 88 -9.64 -2.89 -7.73
C ILE A 88 -8.20 -3.36 -7.94
N ASN A 89 -7.80 -4.41 -7.23
CA ASN A 89 -6.46 -4.99 -7.32
C ASN A 89 -6.19 -5.55 -8.71
N ASP A 90 -7.15 -6.29 -9.28
CA ASP A 90 -7.09 -6.87 -10.62
C ASP A 90 -7.05 -5.81 -11.72
N ALA A 91 -7.84 -4.74 -11.60
CA ALA A 91 -7.85 -3.65 -12.56
C ALA A 91 -6.54 -2.83 -12.54
N ASN A 92 -5.94 -2.64 -11.36
CA ASN A 92 -4.70 -1.90 -11.22
C ASN A 92 -3.44 -2.72 -11.53
N ARG A 93 -3.46 -4.03 -11.30
CA ARG A 93 -2.31 -4.92 -11.55
C ARG A 93 -1.67 -4.73 -12.95
N PRO A 94 -2.39 -4.73 -14.08
CA PRO A 94 -1.77 -4.54 -15.38
C PRO A 94 -1.13 -3.15 -15.54
N LEU A 95 -1.67 -2.12 -14.88
CA LEU A 95 -1.09 -0.77 -14.89
C LEU A 95 0.22 -0.73 -14.09
N ILE A 96 0.24 -1.40 -12.93
CA ILE A 96 1.45 -1.54 -12.11
C ILE A 96 2.54 -2.31 -12.87
N HIS A 97 2.18 -3.43 -13.51
CA HIS A 97 3.12 -4.25 -14.29
C HIS A 97 3.66 -3.56 -15.54
N ALA A 98 3.02 -2.50 -16.02
CA ALA A 98 3.52 -1.68 -17.12
C ALA A 98 4.66 -0.74 -16.69
N ILE A 99 4.83 -0.50 -15.40
CA ILE A 99 5.92 0.32 -14.86
C ILE A 99 7.21 -0.52 -14.87
N ALA A 100 8.33 0.08 -15.28
CA ALA A 100 9.62 -0.59 -15.23
C ALA A 100 9.90 -1.09 -13.78
N PRO A 101 10.33 -2.35 -13.55
CA PRO A 101 10.40 -2.94 -12.22
C PRO A 101 11.16 -2.09 -11.19
N ARG A 102 12.32 -1.51 -11.59
CA ARG A 102 13.10 -0.62 -10.74
C ARG A 102 12.31 0.64 -10.33
N ARG A 103 11.58 1.24 -11.27
CA ARG A 103 10.73 2.41 -11.03
C ARG A 103 9.49 2.10 -10.20
N ALA A 104 8.97 0.88 -10.24
CA ALA A 104 7.85 0.47 -9.40
C ALA A 104 8.27 0.20 -7.94
N ALA A 105 9.56 -0.03 -7.71
CA ALA A 105 10.13 -0.31 -6.39
C ALA A 105 10.66 0.93 -5.65
N GLU A 106 10.82 2.06 -6.34
CA GLU A 106 11.36 3.33 -5.83
C GLU A 106 10.26 4.36 -5.58
#